data_AF-A0AAX3WUD7-F1
#
_entry.id   AF-A0AAX3WUD7-F1
#
_cell.length_a   1.000
_cell.length_b   1.000
_cell.length_c   1.000
_cell.angle_alpha   90.00
_cell.angle_beta   90.00
_cell.angle_gamma   90.00
#
_symmetry.space_group_name_H-M   'P 1'
#
loop_
_entity.id
_entity.type
_entity.pdbx_description
1 polymer ?
#
loop_
_entity_poly.entity_id
_entity_poly.type
_entity_poly.pdbx_seq_one_letter_code
_entity_poly.pdbx_strand_id
1 'polypeptide(L)'
;MEIYWVNGQYQEDERIFDSQFEVYEWTDSLYQDFSNGFLRKENIGYATPDVKVMDCLTELIPQWAEYTNVHVTMHRDKIEVDGKKMYRIWTSYGR
;
A
#
# COMPACT_ATOMS: atom_id res chain seq x y z
N MET A 1 -12.12 -4.66 11.57
CA MET A 1 -10.75 -4.26 11.97
C MET A 1 -10.50 -2.91 11.34
N GLU A 2 -10.02 -1.93 12.09
CA GLU A 2 -9.74 -0.61 11.54
C GLU A 2 -8.43 -0.65 10.75
N ILE A 3 -8.44 -0.07 9.54
CA ILE A 3 -7.29 0.03 8.66
C ILE A 3 -6.98 1.51 8.52
N TYR A 4 -5.75 1.89 8.83
CA TYR A 4 -5.21 3.21 8.55
C TYR A 4 -4.84 3.27 7.06
N TRP A 5 -5.62 4.00 6.29
CA TRP A 5 -5.35 4.22 4.87
C TRP A 5 -4.44 5.44 4.73
N VAL A 6 -3.29 5.24 4.08
CA VAL A 6 -2.30 6.30 3.83
C VAL A 6 -2.82 7.35 2.82
N ASN A 7 -3.84 6.99 2.04
CA ASN A 7 -4.48 7.88 1.07
C ASN A 7 -5.03 9.18 1.67
N GLY A 8 -5.18 10.19 0.82
CA GLY A 8 -5.60 11.54 1.15
C GLY A 8 -4.44 12.48 1.48
N GLN A 9 -3.21 11.97 1.42
CA GLN A 9 -1.99 12.72 1.74
C GLN A 9 -1.20 13.12 0.49
N TYR A 10 -1.48 12.49 -0.67
CA TYR A 10 -0.67 12.60 -1.86
C TYR A 10 -1.50 12.91 -3.10
N GLN A 11 -0.91 13.63 -4.05
CA GLN A 11 -1.58 13.89 -5.33
C GLN A 11 -1.63 12.61 -6.20
N GLU A 12 -0.72 11.68 -5.93
CA GLU A 12 -0.53 10.40 -6.61
C GLU A 12 -1.58 9.35 -6.22
N ASP A 13 -2.40 9.59 -5.20
CA ASP A 13 -3.44 8.67 -4.72
C ASP A 13 -4.41 8.23 -5.84
N GLU A 14 -4.74 9.15 -6.75
CA GLU A 14 -5.63 8.89 -7.90
C GLU A 14 -4.88 8.77 -9.24
N ARG A 15 -3.55 8.82 -9.23
CA ARG A 15 -2.74 8.83 -10.46
C ARG A 15 -2.71 7.45 -11.11
N ILE A 16 -2.86 7.44 -12.44
CA ILE A 16 -2.45 6.32 -13.30
C ILE A 16 -1.09 6.70 -13.87
N PHE A 17 -0.07 5.90 -13.58
CA PHE A 17 1.30 6.17 -14.01
C PHE A 17 1.56 5.63 -15.41
N ASP A 18 2.41 6.32 -16.16
CA ASP A 18 2.70 6.00 -17.56
C ASP A 18 3.81 4.96 -17.69
N SER A 19 4.68 4.83 -16.68
CA SER A 19 5.80 3.90 -16.72
C SER A 19 5.99 3.10 -15.42
N GLN A 20 6.58 1.92 -15.54
CA GLN A 20 6.92 1.08 -14.39
C GLN A 20 7.95 1.75 -13.46
N PHE A 21 8.85 2.56 -14.02
CA PHE A 21 9.86 3.28 -13.26
C PHE A 21 9.22 4.31 -12.33
N GLU A 22 8.31 5.15 -12.84
CA GLU A 22 7.60 6.13 -12.01
C GLU A 22 6.74 5.46 -10.94
N VAL A 23 6.07 4.35 -11.27
CA VAL A 23 5.30 3.56 -10.28
C VAL A 23 6.21 3.10 -9.16
N TYR A 24 7.36 2.51 -9.50
CA TYR A 24 8.30 2.00 -8.52
C TYR A 24 8.78 3.11 -7.59
N GLU A 25 9.27 4.24 -8.14
CA GLU A 25 9.72 5.39 -7.34
C GLU A 25 8.61 5.90 -6.42
N TRP A 26 7.39 5.99 -6.93
CA TRP A 26 6.23 6.38 -6.13
C TRP A 26 5.98 5.39 -4.99
N THR A 27 5.87 4.11 -5.31
CA THR A 27 5.59 3.08 -4.30
C THR A 27 6.71 2.96 -3.27
N ASP A 28 7.96 3.11 -3.66
CA ASP A 28 9.11 3.07 -2.74
C ASP A 28 9.05 4.25 -1.74
N SER A 29 8.57 5.42 -2.18
CA SER A 29 8.39 6.57 -1.30
C SER A 29 7.40 6.33 -0.15
N LEU A 30 6.46 5.39 -0.30
CA LEU A 30 5.49 5.01 0.74
C LEU A 30 6.10 4.18 1.88
N TYR A 31 7.38 3.78 1.77
CA TYR A 31 8.08 3.02 2.80
C TYR A 31 7.98 3.68 4.19
N GLN A 32 8.09 5.01 4.26
CA GLN A 32 8.08 5.72 5.54
C GLN A 32 6.73 5.57 6.27
N ASP A 33 5.61 5.65 5.55
CA ASP A 33 4.29 5.47 6.15
C ASP A 33 4.06 4.03 6.59
N PHE A 34 4.37 3.07 5.73
CA PHE A 34 4.23 1.66 6.03
C PHE A 34 5.12 1.22 7.20
N SER A 35 6.40 1.62 7.22
CA SER A 35 7.32 1.30 8.31
C SER A 35 6.89 1.92 9.64
N ASN A 36 6.36 3.14 9.63
CA ASN A 36 5.78 3.74 10.83
C ASN A 36 4.56 2.95 11.33
N GLY A 37 3.66 2.54 10.43
CA GLY A 37 2.53 1.67 10.76
C GLY A 37 2.99 0.34 11.35
N PHE A 38 4.03 -0.27 10.77
CA PHE A 38 4.66 -1.52 11.24
C PHE A 38 5.16 -1.41 12.68
N LEU A 39 5.91 -0.35 12.99
CA LEU A 39 6.48 -0.13 14.32
C LEU A 39 5.39 0.18 15.38
N ARG A 40 4.28 0.81 14.97
CA ARG A 40 3.14 1.13 15.85
C ARG A 40 2.16 -0.01 16.05
N LYS A 41 2.33 -1.11 15.31
CA LYS A 41 1.38 -2.23 15.29
C LYS A 41 -0.01 -1.86 14.74
N GLU A 42 -0.05 -0.93 13.78
CA GLU A 42 -1.28 -0.47 13.11
C GLU A 42 -1.51 -1.24 11.81
N ASN A 43 -2.76 -1.64 11.54
CA ASN A 43 -3.12 -2.20 10.24
C ASN A 43 -3.09 -1.04 9.24
N ILE A 44 -2.14 -1.08 8.30
CA ILE A 44 -1.91 0.01 7.37
C ILE A 44 -2.19 -0.45 5.95
N GLY A 45 -2.76 0.44 5.14
CA GLY A 45 -3.12 0.12 3.77
C GLY A 45 -3.05 1.30 2.83
N TYR A 46 -3.12 0.98 1.55
CA TYR A 46 -3.15 1.92 0.44
C TYR A 46 -4.15 1.46 -0.61
N ALA A 47 -4.86 2.43 -1.19
CA ALA A 47 -5.82 2.25 -2.26
C ALA A 47 -5.38 3.05 -3.49
N THR A 48 -5.59 2.52 -4.69
CA THR A 48 -5.12 3.14 -5.92
C THR A 48 -5.98 2.69 -7.12
N PRO A 49 -6.20 3.55 -8.11
CA PRO A 49 -6.82 3.13 -9.37
C PRO A 49 -5.83 2.40 -10.30
N ASP A 50 -4.51 2.46 -10.04
CA ASP A 50 -3.49 1.85 -10.86
C ASP A 50 -3.08 0.46 -10.35
N VAL A 51 -3.33 -0.57 -11.15
CA VAL A 51 -2.95 -1.94 -10.81
C VAL A 51 -1.43 -2.09 -10.63
N LYS A 52 -0.63 -1.30 -11.36
CA LYS A 52 0.84 -1.36 -11.28
C LYS A 52 1.35 -1.00 -9.88
N VAL A 53 0.69 -0.05 -9.22
CA VAL A 53 1.00 0.34 -7.84
C VAL A 53 0.71 -0.82 -6.88
N MET A 54 -0.40 -1.54 -7.06
CA MET A 54 -0.72 -2.73 -6.26
C MET A 54 0.33 -3.84 -6.46
N ASP A 55 0.77 -4.06 -7.71
CA ASP A 55 1.78 -5.07 -8.02
C ASP A 55 3.12 -4.72 -7.34
N CYS A 56 3.59 -3.46 -7.45
CA CYS A 56 4.79 -3.00 -6.75
C CYS A 56 4.67 -3.12 -5.22
N LEU A 57 3.54 -2.72 -4.63
CA LEU A 57 3.34 -2.83 -3.18
C LEU A 57 3.29 -4.29 -2.70
N THR A 58 2.80 -5.21 -3.53
CA THR A 58 2.81 -6.65 -3.22
C THR A 58 4.24 -7.19 -3.08
N GLU A 59 5.19 -6.62 -3.84
CA GLU A 59 6.61 -6.98 -3.77
C GLU A 59 7.34 -6.25 -2.64
N LEU A 60 7.04 -4.97 -2.42
CA LEU A 60 7.78 -4.11 -1.49
C LEU A 60 7.37 -4.30 -0.02
N ILE A 61 6.08 -4.45 0.27
CA ILE A 61 5.57 -4.56 1.66
C ILE A 61 6.25 -5.69 2.46
N PRO A 62 6.42 -6.92 1.92
CA PRO A 62 7.13 -7.98 2.63
C PRO A 62 8.58 -7.62 2.97
N GLN A 63 9.29 -6.96 2.04
CA GLN A 63 10.68 -6.54 2.24
C GLN A 63 10.78 -5.48 3.34
N TRP A 64 9.88 -4.50 3.33
CA TRP A 64 9.80 -3.48 4.36
C TRP A 64 9.46 -4.05 5.75
N ALA A 65 8.57 -5.03 5.80
CA ALA A 65 8.24 -5.74 7.04
C ALA A 65 9.46 -6.51 7.59
N GLU A 66 10.24 -7.15 6.70
CA GLU A 66 11.49 -7.80 7.05
C GLU A 66 12.53 -6.81 7.59
N TYR A 67 12.73 -5.66 6.92
CA TYR A 67 13.65 -4.60 7.37
C TYR A 67 13.29 -4.03 8.74
N THR A 68 12.01 -4.02 9.08
CA THR A 68 11.52 -3.56 10.40
C THR A 68 11.41 -4.70 11.42
N ASN A 69 11.74 -5.93 11.05
CA ASN A 69 11.62 -7.14 11.87
C ASN A 69 10.18 -7.37 12.41
N VAL A 70 9.19 -7.08 11.57
CA VAL A 70 7.76 -7.22 11.88
C VAL A 70 7.15 -8.30 11.00
N HIS A 71 6.28 -9.13 11.60
CA HIS A 71 5.50 -10.12 10.85
C HIS A 71 4.09 -9.59 10.60
N VAL A 72 3.76 -9.42 9.32
CA VAL A 72 2.43 -8.98 8.88
C VAL A 72 1.81 -9.99 7.91
N THR A 73 0.50 -10.12 7.97
CA THR A 73 -0.32 -10.75 6.93
C THR A 73 -0.77 -9.68 5.95
N MET A 74 -0.52 -9.90 4.68
CA MET A 74 -0.92 -8.99 3.62
C MET A 74 -2.27 -9.42 3.03
N HIS A 75 -3.13 -8.44 2.79
CA HIS A 75 -4.45 -8.60 2.22
C HIS A 75 -4.58 -7.72 0.99
N ARG A 76 -5.38 -8.16 0.04
CA ARG A 76 -5.66 -7.42 -1.19
C ARG A 76 -7.10 -7.62 -1.61
N ASP A 77 -7.67 -6.59 -2.19
CA ASP A 77 -9.03 -6.63 -2.74
C ASP A 77 -9.19 -5.61 -3.88
N LYS A 78 -10.24 -5.78 -4.67
CA LYS A 78 -10.62 -4.88 -5.74
C LYS A 78 -12.08 -4.48 -5.57
N ILE A 79 -12.32 -3.18 -5.56
CA ILE A 79 -13.66 -2.60 -5.44
C ILE A 79 -13.96 -1.67 -6.61
N GLU A 80 -15.21 -1.26 -6.71
CA GLU A 80 -15.66 -0.20 -7.60
C GLU A 80 -16.13 0.98 -6.74
N VAL A 81 -15.61 2.17 -7.02
CA VAL A 81 -15.96 3.43 -6.35
C VAL A 81 -16.29 4.43 -7.45
N ASP A 82 -17.52 4.95 -7.46
CA ASP A 82 -18.01 5.90 -8.48
C ASP A 82 -17.77 5.44 -9.92
N GLY A 83 -17.97 4.13 -10.19
CA GLY A 83 -17.74 3.53 -11.50
C GLY A 83 -16.27 3.33 -11.88
N LYS A 84 -15.32 3.71 -11.00
CA LYS A 84 -13.88 3.48 -11.17
C LYS A 84 -13.44 2.25 -10.39
N LYS A 85 -12.59 1.43 -11.02
CA LYS A 85 -11.95 0.29 -10.33
C LYS A 85 -10.87 0.83 -9.39
N MET A 86 -10.91 0.41 -8.14
CA MET A 86 -9.92 0.71 -7.12
C MET A 86 -9.33 -0.59 -6.57
N TYR A 87 -8.01 -0.66 -6.52
CA TYR A 87 -7.24 -1.74 -5.94
C TYR A 87 -6.83 -1.34 -4.53
N ARG A 88 -6.98 -2.24 -3.57
CA ARG A 88 -6.66 -2.01 -2.16
C ARG A 88 -5.70 -3.07 -1.67
N ILE A 89 -4.70 -2.65 -0.94
CA ILE A 89 -3.74 -3.52 -0.26
C ILE A 89 -3.57 -3.03 1.17
N TRP A 90 -3.57 -3.96 2.13
CA TRP A 90 -3.34 -3.60 3.53
C TRP A 90 -2.71 -4.74 4.30
N THR A 91 -2.15 -4.42 5.44
CA THR A 91 -1.52 -5.38 6.34
C THR A 91 -2.33 -5.55 7.62
N SER A 92 -2.20 -6.72 8.24
CA SER A 92 -2.63 -6.96 9.61
C SER A 92 -1.58 -7.76 10.36
N TYR A 93 -1.45 -7.58 11.66
CA TYR A 93 -0.51 -8.39 12.44
C TYR A 93 -1.02 -9.82 12.56
N GLY A 94 -0.13 -10.77 12.26
CA GLY A 94 -0.36 -12.16 12.65
C GLY A 94 -0.48 -12.23 14.17
N ARG A 95 -1.50 -12.94 14.66
CA ARG A 95 -1.59 -13.32 16.07
C ARG A 95 -0.54 -14.37 16.42
#